data_AF-A0A945L8C9-F1
#
_entry.id   AF-A0A945L8C9-F1
#
_cell.length_a   1.000
_cell.length_b   1.000
_cell.length_c   1.000
_cell.angle_alpha   90.00
_cell.angle_beta   90.00
_cell.angle_gamma   90.00
#
_symmetry.space_group_name_H-M   'P 1'
#
loop_
_entity.id
_entity.type
_entity.pdbx_description
1 polymer ?
#
loop_
_entity_poly.entity_id
_entity_poly.type
_entity_poly.pdbx_seq_one_letter_code
_entity_poly.pdbx_strand_id
1 'polypeptide(L)'
;MTTKRTWIEVASTAVLATAISLLALLPALKKLGSAWGGGDMLSAYVNIENWGLFGFTTGNRFGYPLGMNQNLFPSIDITQNSFAALIGWITGNPFIGINLLLFLSFPLVAVLAYCSIRLTGLRGPLAVALAVAFTMIPFHFARGLGHISLATMYGAVTAVILAQL
;
A
#
# COMPACT_ATOMS: atom_id res chain seq x y z
N MET A 1 24.64 -0.85 -21.88
CA MET A 1 24.53 -0.07 -20.61
C MET A 1 24.34 -1.06 -19.46
N THR A 2 25.22 -1.04 -18.47
CA THR A 2 25.39 -2.13 -17.48
C THR A 2 24.23 -2.22 -16.49
N THR A 3 23.71 -3.43 -16.32
CA THR A 3 22.69 -3.84 -15.33
C THR A 3 22.95 -3.29 -13.92
N LYS A 4 24.23 -3.13 -13.55
CA LYS A 4 24.67 -2.55 -12.27
C LYS A 4 24.11 -1.14 -12.01
N ARG A 5 24.10 -0.26 -13.01
CA ARG A 5 23.60 1.11 -12.85
C ARG A 5 22.09 1.14 -12.58
N THR A 6 21.35 0.25 -13.25
CA THR A 6 19.91 0.06 -13.02
C THR A 6 19.63 -0.30 -11.57
N TRP A 7 20.35 -1.28 -11.04
CA TRP A 7 20.18 -1.73 -9.66
C TRP A 7 20.48 -0.62 -8.65
N ILE A 8 21.50 0.20 -8.89
CA ILE A 8 21.82 1.36 -8.04
C ILE A 8 20.68 2.37 -8.06
N GLU A 9 20.11 2.69 -9.22
CA GLU A 9 19.02 3.67 -9.34
C GLU A 9 17.72 3.14 -8.68
N VAL A 10 17.39 1.86 -8.86
CA VAL A 10 16.25 1.21 -8.18
C VAL A 10 16.45 1.20 -6.66
N ALA A 11 17.61 0.77 -6.18
CA ALA A 11 17.92 0.74 -4.75
C ALA A 11 17.89 2.15 -4.14
N SER A 12 18.49 3.13 -4.82
CA SER A 12 18.44 4.55 -4.41
C SER A 12 17.00 5.04 -4.29
N THR A 13 16.13 4.69 -5.26
CA THR A 13 14.72 5.07 -5.24
C THR A 13 14.00 4.48 -4.02
N ALA A 14 14.17 3.19 -3.75
CA ALA A 14 13.56 2.52 -2.60
C ALA A 14 14.05 3.11 -1.26
N VAL A 15 15.37 3.31 -1.14
CA VAL A 15 15.99 3.85 0.08
C VAL A 15 15.53 5.28 0.34
N LEU A 16 15.56 6.14 -0.67
CA LEU A 16 15.13 7.54 -0.52
C LEU A 16 13.65 7.65 -0.21
N ALA A 17 12.79 6.91 -0.93
CA ALA A 17 11.36 6.90 -0.66
C ALA A 17 11.03 6.42 0.76
N THR A 18 11.74 5.38 1.24
CA THR A 18 11.61 4.90 2.63
C THR A 18 12.09 5.94 3.64
N ALA A 19 13.26 6.53 3.42
CA ALA A 19 13.82 7.51 4.33
C ALA A 19 12.92 8.75 4.46
N ILE A 20 12.34 9.21 3.35
CA ILE A 20 11.45 10.37 3.33
C ILE A 20 10.07 10.02 3.91
N SER A 21 9.50 8.86 3.60
CA SER A 21 8.21 8.45 4.19
C SER A 21 8.31 8.32 5.71
N LEU A 22 9.47 7.90 6.24
CA LEU A 22 9.72 7.84 7.67
C LEU A 22 9.62 9.21 8.34
N LEU A 23 9.98 10.31 7.69
CA LEU A 23 9.84 11.65 8.28
C LEU A 23 8.39 11.97 8.67
N ALA A 24 7.43 11.48 7.89
CA ALA A 24 6.00 11.65 8.15
C ALA A 24 5.40 10.50 9.00
N LEU A 25 5.82 9.26 8.74
CA LEU A 25 5.17 8.07 9.29
C LEU A 25 5.83 7.51 10.55
N LEU A 26 7.02 7.98 10.94
CA LEU A 26 7.73 7.45 12.12
C LEU A 26 6.87 7.48 13.41
N PRO A 27 6.08 8.53 13.72
CA PRO A 27 5.20 8.51 14.88
C PRO A 27 4.11 7.43 14.78
N ALA A 28 3.55 7.21 13.58
CA ALA A 28 2.53 6.20 13.32
C ALA A 28 3.09 4.78 13.40
N LEU A 29 4.33 4.56 12.93
CA LEU A 29 5.00 3.26 13.00
C LEU A 29 5.22 2.76 14.43
N LYS A 30 5.40 3.66 15.40
CA LYS A 30 5.45 3.28 16.83
C LYS A 30 4.11 2.72 17.33
N LYS A 31 3.03 2.96 16.59
CA LYS A 31 1.65 2.55 16.87
C LYS A 31 1.13 1.58 15.82
N LEU A 32 2.00 0.78 15.20
CA LEU A 32 1.66 -0.14 14.11
C LEU A 32 0.53 -1.12 14.47
N GLY A 33 0.47 -1.55 15.73
CA GLY A 33 -0.55 -2.48 16.24
C GLY A 33 -1.85 -1.82 16.70
N SER A 34 -2.13 -0.59 16.29
CA SER A 34 -3.36 0.14 16.64
C SER A 34 -3.98 0.79 15.41
N ALA A 35 -5.27 1.14 15.49
CA ALA A 35 -5.96 1.83 14.42
C ALA A 35 -5.31 3.20 14.13
N TRP A 36 -4.98 3.45 12.86
CA TRP A 36 -4.43 4.73 12.40
C TRP A 36 -5.50 5.71 11.92
N GLY A 37 -6.72 5.23 11.66
CA GLY A 37 -7.84 6.05 11.19
C GLY A 37 -9.20 5.44 11.48
N GLY A 38 -10.24 6.27 11.38
CA GLY A 38 -11.64 5.87 11.43
C GLY A 38 -12.22 5.58 10.04
N GLY A 39 -13.55 5.54 9.94
CA GLY A 39 -14.25 5.38 8.64
C GLY A 39 -13.80 4.12 7.90
N ASP A 40 -13.38 4.25 6.65
CA ASP A 40 -13.03 3.09 5.82
C ASP A 40 -11.79 2.34 6.31
N MET A 41 -10.88 2.98 7.08
CA MET A 41 -9.78 2.23 7.69
C MET A 41 -10.30 1.17 8.67
N LEU A 42 -11.35 1.49 9.45
CA LEU A 42 -11.98 0.51 10.32
C LEU A 42 -12.58 -0.65 9.51
N SER A 43 -13.23 -0.34 8.38
CA SER A 43 -13.73 -1.37 7.47
C SER A 43 -12.59 -2.25 6.93
N ALA A 44 -11.45 -1.66 6.56
CA ALA A 44 -10.28 -2.40 6.09
C ALA A 44 -9.69 -3.33 7.16
N TYR A 45 -9.67 -2.93 8.44
CA TYR A 45 -9.24 -3.81 9.52
C TYR A 45 -10.22 -4.98 9.73
N VAL A 46 -11.53 -4.73 9.60
CA VAL A 46 -12.53 -5.83 9.67
C VAL A 46 -12.42 -6.76 8.46
N ASN A 47 -12.14 -6.21 7.27
CA ASN A 47 -11.94 -6.99 6.05
C ASN A 47 -10.83 -8.02 6.20
N ILE A 48 -9.73 -7.68 6.89
CA ILE A 48 -8.67 -8.65 7.22
C ILE A 48 -9.21 -9.80 8.05
N GLU A 49 -9.93 -9.51 9.14
CA GLU A 49 -10.39 -10.57 10.04
C GLU A 49 -11.36 -11.54 9.36
N ASN A 50 -12.15 -11.03 8.41
CA ASN A 50 -13.11 -11.81 7.66
C ASN A 50 -12.56 -12.32 6.32
N TRP A 51 -11.28 -12.09 6.00
CA TRP A 51 -10.77 -12.40 4.66
C TRP A 51 -10.72 -13.92 4.40
N GLY A 52 -11.45 -14.36 3.38
CA GLY A 52 -11.53 -15.74 2.92
C GLY A 52 -10.86 -15.98 1.56
N LEU A 53 -9.84 -15.17 1.20
CA LEU A 53 -9.06 -15.20 -0.05
C LEU A 53 -9.80 -14.75 -1.32
N PHE A 54 -11.04 -15.18 -1.54
CA PHE A 54 -11.84 -14.80 -2.71
C PHE A 54 -13.14 -14.06 -2.35
N GLY A 55 -13.25 -13.67 -1.08
CA GLY A 55 -14.41 -13.01 -0.51
C GLY A 55 -14.25 -12.88 1.00
N PHE A 56 -15.31 -12.48 1.68
CA PHE A 56 -15.34 -12.29 3.11
C PHE A 56 -16.25 -13.31 3.79
N THR A 57 -15.80 -13.89 4.89
CA THR A 57 -16.66 -14.68 5.77
C THR A 57 -17.69 -13.77 6.44
N THR A 58 -18.92 -14.25 6.61
CA THR A 58 -19.99 -13.51 7.28
C THR A 58 -20.22 -14.04 8.68
N GLY A 59 -20.72 -13.18 9.56
CA GLY A 59 -21.06 -13.53 10.94
C GLY A 59 -21.49 -12.32 11.75
N ASN A 60 -21.72 -12.54 13.04
CA ASN A 60 -22.28 -11.53 13.95
C ASN A 60 -21.23 -10.88 14.86
N ARG A 61 -19.93 -11.16 14.62
CA ARG A 61 -18.81 -10.54 15.36
C ARG A 61 -18.77 -9.02 15.14
N PHE A 62 -19.15 -8.58 13.95
CA PHE A 62 -19.29 -7.18 13.56
C PHE A 62 -20.71 -6.92 13.06
N GLY A 63 -21.22 -5.70 13.22
CA GLY A 63 -22.56 -5.32 12.75
C GLY A 63 -23.72 -5.94 13.54
N TYR A 64 -23.53 -6.23 14.84
CA TYR A 64 -24.60 -6.75 15.69
C TYR A 64 -25.88 -5.87 15.63
N PRO A 65 -27.10 -6.45 15.61
CA PRO A 65 -27.41 -7.88 15.73
C PRO A 65 -27.45 -8.65 14.40
N LEU A 66 -27.54 -7.95 13.26
CA LEU A 66 -27.78 -8.57 11.96
C LEU A 66 -26.51 -9.07 11.27
N GLY A 67 -25.34 -8.76 11.85
CA GLY A 67 -24.06 -9.07 11.28
C GLY A 67 -23.62 -8.07 10.22
N MET A 68 -22.47 -8.34 9.61
CA MET A 68 -21.92 -7.54 8.53
C MET A 68 -21.47 -8.45 7.39
N ASN A 69 -21.84 -8.10 6.15
CA ASN A 69 -21.43 -8.82 4.96
C ASN A 69 -20.64 -7.90 4.02
N GLN A 70 -19.32 -8.03 4.05
CA GLN A 70 -18.40 -7.21 3.25
C GLN A 70 -18.37 -7.60 1.76
N ASN A 71 -18.96 -8.75 1.38
CA ASN A 71 -19.07 -9.12 -0.04
C ASN A 71 -20.05 -8.24 -0.82
N LEU A 72 -20.86 -7.43 -0.13
CA LEU A 72 -21.81 -6.51 -0.76
C LEU A 72 -21.16 -5.20 -1.23
N PHE A 73 -19.89 -4.99 -0.92
CA PHE A 73 -19.13 -3.80 -1.31
C PHE A 73 -18.00 -4.17 -2.27
N PRO A 74 -17.58 -3.25 -3.16
CA PRO A 74 -16.47 -3.47 -4.08
C PRO A 74 -15.11 -3.33 -3.36
N SER A 75 -14.90 -4.12 -2.30
CA SER A 75 -13.70 -4.09 -1.44
C SER A 75 -12.81 -5.33 -1.61
N ILE A 76 -13.11 -6.18 -2.59
CA ILE A 76 -12.35 -7.39 -2.91
C ILE A 76 -11.12 -6.99 -3.74
N ASP A 77 -10.10 -6.46 -3.06
CA ASP A 77 -8.75 -6.39 -3.59
C ASP A 77 -7.95 -7.59 -3.05
N ILE A 78 -7.77 -8.59 -3.90
CA ILE A 78 -7.10 -9.84 -3.51
C ILE A 78 -5.67 -9.57 -3.02
N THR A 79 -4.96 -8.62 -3.63
CA THR A 79 -3.55 -8.36 -3.29
C THR A 79 -3.43 -7.71 -1.92
N GLN A 80 -4.23 -6.67 -1.65
CA GLN A 80 -4.20 -5.93 -0.39
C GLN A 80 -4.72 -6.77 0.75
N ASN A 81 -5.91 -7.36 0.58
CA ASN A 81 -6.55 -8.13 1.63
C ASN A 81 -5.74 -9.38 1.97
N SER A 82 -5.17 -10.08 0.98
CA SER A 82 -4.36 -11.27 1.27
C SER A 82 -3.04 -10.93 1.94
N PHE A 83 -2.35 -9.88 1.51
CA PHE A 83 -1.13 -9.43 2.20
C PHE A 83 -1.45 -9.07 3.65
N ALA A 84 -2.45 -8.22 3.85
CA ALA A 84 -2.77 -7.70 5.16
C ALA A 84 -3.33 -8.78 6.10
N ALA A 85 -4.14 -9.72 5.58
CA ALA A 85 -4.61 -10.88 6.32
C ALA A 85 -3.47 -11.83 6.71
N LEU A 86 -2.55 -12.13 5.79
CA LEU A 86 -1.38 -12.95 6.10
C LEU A 86 -0.56 -12.35 7.25
N ILE A 87 -0.27 -11.06 7.19
CA ILE A 87 0.46 -10.36 8.26
C ILE A 87 -0.38 -10.34 9.55
N GLY A 88 -1.69 -10.11 9.46
CA GLY A 88 -2.61 -10.17 10.60
C GLY A 88 -2.60 -11.54 11.28
N TRP A 89 -2.59 -12.63 10.51
CA TRP A 89 -2.51 -14.00 11.03
C TRP A 89 -1.17 -14.31 11.69
N ILE A 90 -0.06 -13.88 11.08
CA ILE A 90 1.28 -14.08 11.64
C ILE A 90 1.46 -13.30 12.95
N THR A 91 0.90 -12.08 13.03
CA THR A 91 1.10 -11.18 14.17
C THR A 91 0.02 -11.29 15.24
N GLY A 92 -1.11 -11.93 14.93
CA GLY A 92 -2.30 -11.92 15.79
C GLY A 92 -2.97 -10.54 15.92
N ASN A 93 -2.60 -9.57 15.08
CA ASN A 93 -3.10 -8.20 15.16
C ASN A 93 -3.57 -7.70 13.78
N PRO A 94 -4.88 -7.46 13.58
CA PRO A 94 -5.41 -7.03 12.29
C PRO A 94 -4.93 -5.64 11.86
N PHE A 95 -4.52 -4.78 12.80
CA PHE A 95 -4.03 -3.43 12.47
C PHE A 95 -2.67 -3.47 11.77
N ILE A 96 -1.79 -4.38 12.18
CA ILE A 96 -0.42 -4.43 11.65
C ILE A 96 -0.41 -4.67 10.14
N GLY A 97 -1.28 -5.55 9.63
CA GLY A 97 -1.34 -5.87 8.20
C GLY A 97 -1.63 -4.65 7.31
N ILE A 98 -2.74 -3.94 7.58
CA ILE A 98 -3.12 -2.72 6.85
C ILE A 98 -2.05 -1.63 7.02
N ASN A 99 -1.60 -1.40 8.25
CA ASN A 99 -0.68 -0.29 8.54
C ASN A 99 0.70 -0.50 7.91
N LEU A 100 1.19 -1.75 7.95
CA LEU A 100 2.43 -2.13 7.28
C LEU A 100 2.29 -2.04 5.75
N LEU A 101 1.15 -2.46 5.19
CA LEU A 101 0.87 -2.32 3.76
C LEU A 101 0.95 -0.86 3.32
N LEU A 102 0.32 0.06 4.06
CA LEU A 102 0.39 1.49 3.77
C LEU A 102 1.82 2.03 3.86
N PHE A 103 2.62 1.58 4.83
CA PHE A 103 4.01 2.01 4.91
C PHE A 103 4.85 1.48 3.72
N LEU A 104 4.69 0.20 3.37
CA LEU A 104 5.43 -0.44 2.29
C LEU A 104 4.99 0.04 0.90
N SER A 105 3.79 0.59 0.75
CA SER A 105 3.34 1.14 -0.52
C SER A 105 4.20 2.33 -0.97
N PHE A 106 4.79 3.11 -0.05
CA PHE A 106 5.65 4.24 -0.41
C PHE A 106 6.87 3.84 -1.26
N PRO A 107 7.78 2.98 -0.77
CA PRO A 107 8.91 2.53 -1.57
C PRO A 107 8.49 1.67 -2.76
N LEU A 108 7.43 0.86 -2.65
CA LEU A 108 6.93 0.05 -3.76
C LEU A 108 6.47 0.93 -4.93
N VAL A 109 5.61 1.91 -4.66
CA VAL A 109 5.12 2.87 -5.66
C VAL A 109 6.27 3.66 -6.25
N ALA A 110 7.25 4.08 -5.45
CA ALA A 110 8.42 4.80 -5.95
C ALA A 110 9.20 3.95 -6.95
N VAL A 111 9.48 2.69 -6.63
CA VAL A 111 10.20 1.78 -7.53
C VAL A 111 9.42 1.51 -8.81
N LEU A 112 8.11 1.27 -8.70
CA LEU A 112 7.25 1.08 -9.87
C LEU A 112 7.21 2.35 -10.75
N ALA A 113 7.09 3.53 -10.14
CA ALA A 113 7.12 4.80 -10.85
C ALA A 113 8.47 5.01 -11.55
N TYR A 114 9.59 4.68 -10.89
CA TYR A 114 10.91 4.70 -11.52
C TYR A 114 10.99 3.76 -12.73
N CYS A 115 10.46 2.53 -12.61
CA CYS A 115 10.39 1.60 -13.74
C CYS A 115 9.58 2.17 -14.91
N SER A 116 8.41 2.75 -14.63
CA SER A 116 7.56 3.40 -15.64
C SER A 116 8.25 4.59 -16.33
N ILE A 117 8.89 5.47 -15.55
CA ILE A 117 9.67 6.61 -16.08
C ILE A 117 10.82 6.11 -16.95
N ARG A 118 11.46 5.01 -16.56
CA ARG A 118 12.57 4.45 -17.31
C ARG A 118 12.15 3.88 -18.66
N LEU A 119 10.93 3.36 -18.78
CA LEU A 119 10.37 2.87 -20.04
C LEU A 119 10.21 4.01 -21.07
N THR A 120 10.06 5.26 -20.63
CA THR A 120 10.03 6.43 -21.55
C THR A 120 11.43 6.91 -21.97
N GLY A 121 12.50 6.29 -21.45
CA GLY A 121 13.89 6.59 -21.80
C GLY A 121 14.64 7.46 -20.79
N LEU A 122 13.96 8.05 -19.80
CA LEU A 122 14.59 8.87 -18.77
C LEU A 122 15.35 8.02 -17.74
N ARG A 123 16.56 8.43 -17.35
CA ARG A 123 17.46 7.67 -16.46
C ARG A 123 18.23 8.58 -15.52
N GLY A 124 18.88 7.99 -14.51
CA GLY A 124 19.75 8.73 -13.60
C GLY A 124 19.01 9.51 -12.51
N PRO A 125 19.67 10.49 -11.87
CA PRO A 125 19.17 11.17 -10.68
C PRO A 125 17.80 11.83 -10.86
N LEU A 126 17.52 12.40 -12.05
CA LEU A 126 16.23 13.02 -12.32
C LEU A 126 15.07 12.01 -12.33
N ALA A 127 15.29 10.82 -12.91
CA ALA A 127 14.28 9.75 -12.88
C ALA A 127 13.98 9.29 -11.45
N VAL A 128 15.02 9.16 -10.63
CA VAL A 128 14.90 8.81 -9.20
C VAL A 128 14.13 9.91 -8.45
N ALA A 129 14.49 11.18 -8.66
CA ALA A 129 13.82 12.30 -8.01
C ALA A 129 12.33 12.39 -8.35
N LEU A 130 11.97 12.22 -9.63
CA LEU A 130 10.58 12.21 -10.08
C LEU A 130 9.79 11.04 -9.50
N ALA A 131 10.37 9.85 -9.43
CA ALA A 131 9.75 8.67 -8.86
C ALA A 131 9.50 8.81 -7.34
N VAL A 132 10.48 9.36 -6.62
CA VAL A 132 10.34 9.67 -5.19
C VAL A 132 9.31 10.77 -4.98
N ALA A 133 9.32 11.84 -5.77
CA ALA A 133 8.32 12.90 -5.68
C ALA A 133 6.90 12.37 -5.93
N PHE A 134 6.73 11.48 -6.91
CA PHE A 134 5.44 10.87 -7.24
C PHE A 134 4.83 10.10 -6.06
N THR A 135 5.62 9.30 -5.35
CA THR A 135 5.09 8.57 -4.18
C THR A 135 4.83 9.49 -2.97
N MET A 136 5.47 10.66 -2.90
CA MET A 136 5.32 11.64 -1.82
C MET A 136 4.22 12.68 -2.08
N ILE A 137 3.38 12.50 -3.10
CA ILE A 137 2.27 13.42 -3.33
C ILE A 137 1.29 13.39 -2.16
N PRO A 138 0.60 14.51 -1.85
CA PRO A 138 -0.37 14.58 -0.74
C PRO A 138 -1.45 13.49 -0.81
N PHE A 139 -1.80 13.02 -2.01
CA PHE A 139 -2.78 11.96 -2.21
C PHE A 139 -2.40 10.65 -1.50
N HIS A 140 -1.13 10.21 -1.54
CA HIS A 140 -0.69 8.95 -0.91
C HIS A 140 -0.93 8.98 0.60
N PHE A 141 -0.64 10.12 1.24
CA PHE A 141 -0.83 10.32 2.67
C PHE A 141 -2.30 10.51 3.04
N ALA A 142 -2.99 11.45 2.38
CA ALA A 142 -4.36 11.83 2.72
C ALA A 142 -5.33 10.67 2.49
N ARG A 143 -5.18 9.92 1.39
CA ARG A 143 -5.98 8.71 1.17
C ARG A 143 -5.49 7.55 2.01
N GLY A 144 -4.23 7.49 2.44
CA GLY A 144 -3.72 6.40 3.28
C GLY A 144 -4.55 6.15 4.53
N LEU A 145 -5.03 7.23 5.16
CA LEU A 145 -5.86 7.18 6.37
C LEU A 145 -7.37 7.27 6.09
N GLY A 146 -7.75 7.43 4.82
CA GLY A 146 -9.13 7.64 4.41
C GLY A 146 -9.69 6.48 3.59
N HIS A 147 -8.97 6.05 2.55
CA HIS A 147 -9.32 5.03 1.57
C HIS A 147 -8.04 4.28 1.13
N ILE A 148 -7.59 3.30 1.93
CA ILE A 148 -6.29 2.64 1.70
C ILE A 148 -6.17 2.03 0.30
N SER A 149 -7.25 1.48 -0.25
CA SER A 149 -7.21 0.83 -1.56
C SER A 149 -6.85 1.76 -2.72
N LEU A 150 -7.21 3.05 -2.61
CA LEU A 150 -6.77 4.07 -3.55
C LEU A 150 -5.35 4.55 -3.23
N ALA A 151 -5.03 4.65 -1.94
CA ALA A 151 -3.79 5.23 -1.46
C ALA A 151 -2.55 4.44 -1.87
N THR A 152 -2.62 3.10 -1.85
CA THR A 152 -1.46 2.25 -2.11
C THR A 152 -0.91 2.41 -3.53
N MET A 153 -1.71 2.89 -4.50
CA MET A 153 -1.38 3.27 -5.88
C MET A 153 -0.64 2.24 -6.76
N TYR A 154 -0.08 1.16 -6.21
CA TYR A 154 0.77 0.22 -6.96
C TYR A 154 0.00 -0.47 -8.08
N GLY A 155 -1.31 -0.72 -7.91
CA GLY A 155 -2.17 -1.22 -8.99
C GLY A 155 -2.24 -0.25 -10.16
N ALA A 156 -2.47 1.03 -9.89
CA ALA A 156 -2.54 2.08 -10.92
C ALA A 156 -1.20 2.26 -11.65
N VAL A 157 -0.08 2.32 -10.91
CA VAL A 157 1.24 2.45 -11.52
C VAL A 157 1.61 1.22 -12.34
N THR A 158 1.26 0.02 -11.86
CA THR A 158 1.47 -1.23 -12.62
C THR A 158 0.66 -1.22 -13.92
N ALA A 159 -0.58 -0.73 -13.90
CA ALA A 159 -1.39 -0.57 -15.10
C ALA A 159 -0.74 0.39 -16.13
N VAL A 160 -0.14 1.49 -15.66
CA VAL A 160 0.62 2.40 -16.55
C VAL A 160 1.84 1.71 -17.14
N ILE A 161 2.60 0.93 -16.35
CA ILE A 161 3.72 0.13 -16.85
C ILE A 161 3.26 -0.80 -17.97
N LEU A 162 2.16 -1.53 -17.75
CA LEU A 162 1.61 -2.45 -18.75
C LEU A 162 1.18 -1.74 -20.04
N ALA A 163 0.68 -0.50 -19.95
CA ALA A 163 0.31 0.30 -21.11
C ALA A 163 1.51 0.87 -21.89
N GLN A 164 2.72 0.82 -21.33
CA GLN A 164 3.97 1.27 -21.96
C GLN A 164 4.74 0.15 -22.67
N LEU A 165 4.32 -1.11 -22.48
CA LEU A 165 4.88 -2.31 -23.11
C LEU A 165 4.22 -2.55 -24.47
#